data_AF-A0AA38F3C2-F1
#
_entry.id   AF-A0AA38F3C2-F1
#
_cell.length_a   1.000
_cell.length_b   1.000
_cell.length_c   1.000
_cell.angle_alpha   90.00
_cell.angle_beta   90.00
_cell.angle_gamma   90.00
#
_symmetry.space_group_name_H-M   'P 1'
#
loop_
_entity.id
_entity.type
_entity.pdbx_description
1 polymer ?
#
loop_
_entity_poly.entity_id
_entity_poly.type
_entity_poly.pdbx_seq_one_letter_code
_entity_poly.pdbx_strand_id
1 'polypeptide(L)'
;MGHGNYMIMSPDEIRPPKVSPKGPNGVWILEFDGSCSSAGSGAGVLLVSPEGGLHPFSFKLQFENTNNTAEYEALILGLQVAKEQGVKNLLARGDAELIVKQVRNLFQVKNGRLKHYRNQVWDSIEFLDAFSIEAVPREKNSRADSLAVSGSLLIPHPDFSQDKFTIEMVHRPSVPDNTNNWQ
;
A
#
# COMPACT_ATOMS: atom_id res chain seq x y z
N MET A 1 -4.23 44.06 15.38
CA MET A 1 -5.30 43.05 15.23
C MET A 1 -4.85 42.05 14.18
N GLY A 2 -4.86 40.75 14.51
CA GLY A 2 -4.76 39.66 13.53
C GLY A 2 -3.37 39.20 13.10
N HIS A 3 -2.50 38.74 14.01
CA HIS A 3 -1.41 37.84 13.61
C HIS A 3 -2.01 36.45 13.40
N GLY A 4 -2.08 36.01 12.15
CA GLY A 4 -2.49 34.66 11.80
C GLY A 4 -1.55 33.65 12.44
N ASN A 5 -2.11 32.74 13.23
CA ASN A 5 -1.41 31.54 13.68
C ASN A 5 -1.13 30.67 12.44
N TYR A 6 0.05 30.85 11.84
CA TYR A 6 0.64 29.79 11.04
C TYR A 6 1.01 28.67 12.01
N MET A 7 0.24 27.58 11.97
CA MET A 7 0.61 26.31 12.59
C MET A 7 1.97 25.91 12.03
N ILE A 8 3.03 26.08 12.82
CA ILE A 8 4.37 25.58 12.48
C ILE A 8 4.27 24.07 12.62
N MET A 9 4.09 23.37 11.48
CA MET A 9 4.16 21.92 11.42
C MET A 9 5.55 21.46 11.88
N SER A 10 5.60 20.39 12.65
CA SER A 10 6.85 19.84 13.18
C SER A 10 7.76 19.33 12.04
N PRO A 11 9.09 19.36 12.18
CA PRO A 11 10.01 18.89 11.14
C PRO A 11 9.79 17.43 10.71
N ASP A 12 9.18 16.60 11.57
CA ASP A 12 8.81 15.20 11.30
C ASP A 12 7.52 15.03 10.47
N GLU A 13 6.91 16.13 10.01
CA GLU A 13 5.64 16.16 9.26
C GLU A 13 5.80 16.54 7.78
N ILE A 14 7.03 16.55 7.24
CA ILE A 14 7.26 16.95 5.85
C ILE A 14 7.98 15.85 5.04
N ARG A 15 7.21 15.02 4.32
CA ARG A 15 7.49 14.62 2.92
C ARG A 15 6.23 14.34 2.09
N PRO A 16 5.77 15.37 1.37
CA PRO A 16 5.33 15.31 -0.03
C PRO A 16 6.20 16.28 -0.88
N PRO A 17 6.28 16.25 -2.23
CA PRO A 17 5.56 15.42 -3.20
C PRO A 17 6.48 14.54 -4.08
N LYS A 18 5.92 13.49 -4.68
CA LYS A 18 6.37 13.02 -6.00
C LYS A 18 5.36 13.53 -7.00
N VAL A 19 5.85 14.08 -8.11
CA VAL A 19 5.04 14.78 -9.11
C VAL A 19 3.91 13.86 -9.56
N SER A 20 2.69 14.36 -9.74
CA SER A 20 1.64 13.56 -10.36
C SER A 20 2.16 13.05 -11.72
N PRO A 21 2.02 11.76 -12.03
CA PRO A 21 2.46 11.23 -13.32
C PRO A 21 1.89 12.08 -14.47
N LYS A 22 2.75 12.63 -15.32
CA LYS A 22 2.32 13.50 -16.42
C LYS A 22 1.81 12.65 -17.58
N GLY A 23 0.49 12.62 -17.75
CA GLY A 23 -0.19 12.00 -18.89
C GLY A 23 -0.36 10.48 -18.76
N PRO A 24 -1.24 9.86 -19.56
CA PRO A 24 -1.57 8.44 -19.46
C PRO A 24 -0.48 7.49 -19.98
N ASN A 25 0.50 8.01 -20.72
CA ASN A 25 1.54 7.20 -21.33
C ASN A 25 2.65 6.90 -20.31
N GLY A 26 2.90 5.62 -20.04
CA GLY A 26 4.02 5.18 -19.20
C GLY A 26 3.75 5.16 -17.69
N VAL A 27 2.49 5.27 -17.26
CA VAL A 27 2.09 5.20 -15.84
C VAL A 27 1.60 3.80 -15.51
N TRP A 28 2.21 3.19 -14.51
CA TRP A 28 1.76 1.94 -13.92
C TRP A 28 0.66 2.20 -12.91
N ILE A 29 -0.28 1.27 -12.77
CA ILE A 29 -1.31 1.31 -11.73
C ILE A 29 -1.04 0.19 -10.73
N LEU A 30 -1.01 0.51 -9.44
CA LEU A 30 -0.98 -0.46 -8.35
C LEU A 30 -2.36 -0.46 -7.67
N GLU A 31 -3.12 -1.54 -7.80
CA GLU A 31 -4.29 -1.79 -6.96
C GLU A 31 -3.84 -2.63 -5.76
N PHE A 32 -4.15 -2.19 -4.55
CA PHE A 32 -3.78 -2.88 -3.31
C PHE A 32 -4.98 -3.04 -2.38
N ASP A 33 -5.00 -4.13 -1.62
CA ASP A 33 -6.02 -4.38 -0.59
C ASP A 33 -5.48 -5.31 0.51
N GLY A 34 -5.86 -5.05 1.76
CA GLY A 34 -5.53 -5.86 2.91
C GLY A 34 -6.72 -6.63 3.46
N SER A 35 -6.58 -7.94 3.66
CA SER A 35 -7.60 -8.77 4.30
C SER A 35 -7.11 -9.21 5.69
N CYS A 36 -7.94 -9.06 6.71
CA CYS A 36 -7.69 -9.62 8.03
C CYS A 36 -8.98 -10.11 8.67
N SER A 37 -9.02 -11.40 9.03
CA SER A 37 -10.18 -12.06 9.64
C SER A 37 -9.73 -13.18 10.57
N SER A 38 -10.68 -13.85 11.23
CA SER A 38 -10.40 -15.05 12.03
C SER A 38 -9.82 -16.21 11.21
N ALA A 39 -10.03 -16.24 9.89
CA ALA A 39 -9.45 -17.25 9.01
C ALA A 39 -7.98 -16.96 8.67
N GLY A 40 -7.51 -15.74 8.94
CA GLY A 40 -6.16 -15.28 8.70
C GLY A 40 -6.10 -13.91 8.06
N SER A 41 -4.88 -13.53 7.70
CA SER A 41 -4.58 -12.24 7.07
C SER A 41 -3.82 -12.44 5.76
N GLY A 42 -4.08 -11.56 4.80
CA GLY A 42 -3.46 -11.57 3.50
C GLY A 42 -3.40 -10.18 2.89
N ALA A 43 -2.56 -10.04 1.88
CA ALA A 43 -2.45 -8.83 1.07
C ALA A 43 -2.61 -9.20 -0.40
N GLY A 44 -3.37 -8.38 -1.12
CA GLY A 44 -3.60 -8.50 -2.55
C GLY A 44 -3.01 -7.31 -3.28
N VAL A 45 -2.27 -7.59 -4.34
CA VAL A 45 -1.56 -6.59 -5.13
C VAL A 45 -1.77 -6.92 -6.61
N LEU A 46 -2.32 -5.98 -7.36
CA LEU A 46 -2.36 -6.05 -8.81
C LEU A 46 -1.60 -4.88 -9.40
N LEU A 47 -0.48 -5.18 -10.05
CA LEU A 47 0.29 -4.19 -10.79
C LEU A 47 -0.11 -4.25 -12.27
N VAL A 48 -0.49 -3.10 -12.84
CA VAL A 48 -0.97 -2.98 -14.22
C VAL A 48 -0.01 -2.12 -15.03
N SER A 49 0.53 -2.69 -16.11
CA SER A 49 1.44 -1.98 -17.00
C SER A 49 0.72 -0.88 -17.79
N PRO A 50 1.45 0.13 -18.31
CA PRO A 50 0.85 1.15 -19.18
C PRO A 50 0.16 0.58 -20.43
N GLU A 51 0.60 -0.59 -20.88
CA GLU A 51 0.05 -1.34 -22.02
C GLU A 51 -1.15 -2.23 -21.63
N GLY A 52 -1.53 -2.25 -20.34
CA GLY A 52 -2.64 -3.04 -19.80
C GLY A 52 -2.26 -4.45 -19.35
N GLY A 53 -0.97 -4.78 -19.26
CA GLY A 53 -0.51 -6.07 -18.73
C GLY A 53 -0.85 -6.21 -17.25
N LEU A 54 -1.40 -7.36 -16.85
CA LEU A 54 -1.80 -7.65 -15.47
C LEU A 54 -0.76 -8.52 -14.76
N HIS A 55 -0.28 -8.05 -13.60
CA HIS A 55 0.71 -8.74 -12.78
C HIS A 55 0.15 -8.93 -11.36
N PRO A 56 -0.54 -10.05 -11.09
CA PRO A 56 -1.17 -10.31 -9.80
C PRO A 56 -0.20 -10.91 -8.78
N PHE A 57 -0.33 -10.50 -7.54
CA PHE A 57 0.41 -11.00 -6.39
C PHE A 57 -0.52 -11.16 -5.20
N SER A 58 -0.36 -12.26 -4.47
CA SER A 58 -1.04 -12.50 -3.20
C SER A 58 -0.02 -12.91 -2.16
N PHE A 59 -0.22 -12.40 -0.95
CA PHE A 59 0.66 -12.65 0.17
C PHE A 59 -0.13 -13.19 1.34
N LYS A 60 0.38 -14.24 1.98
CA LYS A 60 -0.09 -14.69 3.29
C LYS A 60 0.71 -13.97 4.37
N LEU A 61 0.03 -13.17 5.18
CA LEU A 61 0.66 -12.46 6.30
C LEU A 61 0.63 -13.37 7.53
N GLN A 62 1.78 -13.98 7.88
CA GLN A 62 1.92 -14.90 9.01
C GLN A 62 2.30 -14.20 10.31
N PHE A 63 1.59 -13.13 10.63
CA PHE A 63 1.75 -12.35 11.86
C PHE A 63 0.44 -11.66 12.19
N GLU A 64 0.31 -11.24 13.45
CA GLU A 64 -0.90 -10.57 13.90
C GLU A 64 -1.11 -9.26 13.13
N ASN A 65 -2.33 -9.09 12.63
CA ASN A 65 -2.73 -7.92 11.88
C ASN A 65 -4.07 -7.41 12.38
N THR A 66 -4.29 -6.13 12.11
CA THR A 66 -5.61 -5.52 12.03
C THR A 66 -5.90 -5.24 10.56
N ASN A 67 -7.14 -4.88 10.22
CA ASN A 67 -7.44 -4.44 8.85
C ASN A 67 -6.51 -3.32 8.40
N ASN A 68 -6.32 -2.28 9.22
CA ASN A 68 -5.45 -1.14 8.87
C ASN A 68 -3.98 -1.54 8.64
N THR A 69 -3.43 -2.49 9.41
CA THR A 69 -2.05 -2.93 9.19
C THR A 69 -1.95 -3.81 7.95
N ALA A 70 -2.94 -4.67 7.68
CA ALA A 70 -2.99 -5.45 6.44
C ALA A 70 -3.05 -4.55 5.19
N GLU A 71 -3.81 -3.45 5.22
CA GLU A 71 -3.86 -2.46 4.13
C GLU A 71 -2.49 -1.79 3.89
N TYR A 72 -1.80 -1.42 4.97
CA TYR A 72 -0.45 -0.86 4.88
C TYR A 72 0.56 -1.89 4.35
N GLU A 73 0.49 -3.14 4.80
CA GLU A 73 1.35 -4.21 4.28
C GLU A 73 1.10 -4.43 2.79
N ALA A 74 -0.17 -4.44 2.34
CA ALA A 74 -0.50 -4.57 0.93
C ALA A 74 0.11 -3.45 0.08
N LEU A 75 -0.01 -2.19 0.53
CA LEU A 75 0.62 -1.06 -0.15
C LEU A 75 2.16 -1.18 -0.16
N ILE A 76 2.79 -1.56 0.95
CA ILE A 76 4.26 -1.68 1.04
C ILE A 76 4.78 -2.81 0.15
N LEU A 77 4.15 -3.99 0.20
CA LEU A 77 4.49 -5.13 -0.66
C LEU A 77 4.29 -4.77 -2.13
N GLY A 78 3.20 -4.09 -2.47
CA GLY A 78 2.96 -3.59 -3.83
C GLY A 78 4.03 -2.61 -4.33
N LEU A 79 4.50 -1.70 -3.46
CA LEU A 79 5.61 -0.81 -3.78
C LEU A 79 6.94 -1.55 -3.95
N GLN A 80 7.17 -2.61 -3.16
CA GLN A 80 8.35 -3.45 -3.31
C GLN A 80 8.35 -4.21 -4.65
N VAL A 81 7.22 -4.81 -5.02
CA VAL A 81 7.02 -5.45 -6.33
C VAL A 81 7.24 -4.44 -7.46
N ALA A 82 6.68 -3.24 -7.35
CA ALA A 82 6.88 -2.19 -8.36
C ALA A 82 8.36 -1.81 -8.51
N LYS A 83 9.12 -1.78 -7.40
CA LYS A 83 10.57 -1.54 -7.41
C LYS A 83 11.33 -2.64 -8.12
N GLU A 84 11.00 -3.90 -7.84
CA GLU A 84 11.62 -5.08 -8.45
C GLU A 84 11.36 -5.13 -9.97
N GLN A 85 10.20 -4.64 -10.42
CA GLN A 85 9.87 -4.49 -11.84
C GLN A 85 10.43 -3.22 -12.49
N GLY A 86 11.18 -2.40 -11.77
CA GLY A 86 11.80 -1.19 -12.31
C GLY A 86 10.81 -0.06 -12.64
N VAL A 87 9.63 -0.07 -12.04
CA VAL A 87 8.62 0.98 -12.23
C VAL A 87 9.15 2.33 -11.77
N LYS A 88 8.87 3.40 -12.52
CA LYS A 88 9.26 4.77 -12.17
C LYS A 88 8.09 5.74 -11.98
N ASN A 89 6.96 5.48 -12.64
CA ASN A 89 5.76 6.31 -12.55
C ASN A 89 4.60 5.44 -12.10
N LEU A 90 4.06 5.69 -10.91
CA LEU A 90 3.06 4.83 -10.28
C LEU A 90 1.85 5.60 -9.74
N LEU A 91 0.65 5.10 -10.04
CA LEU A 91 -0.60 5.48 -9.39
C LEU A 91 -1.08 4.32 -8.51
N ALA A 92 -1.04 4.48 -7.19
CA ALA A 92 -1.61 3.53 -6.26
C ALA A 92 -3.11 3.79 -6.01
N ARG A 93 -3.90 2.71 -5.93
CA ARG A 93 -5.33 2.71 -5.67
C ARG A 93 -5.64 1.68 -4.59
N GLY A 94 -6.42 2.09 -3.60
CA GLY A 94 -6.99 1.20 -2.60
C GLY A 94 -8.32 1.77 -2.12
N ASP A 95 -9.11 0.97 -1.41
CA ASP A 95 -10.42 1.41 -0.90
C ASP A 95 -10.34 2.00 0.54
N ALA A 96 -9.23 1.78 1.23
CA ALA A 96 -8.96 2.29 2.57
C ALA A 96 -8.69 3.80 2.61
N GLU A 97 -9.75 4.61 2.55
CA GLU A 97 -9.68 6.09 2.48
C GLU A 97 -8.83 6.71 3.60
N LEU A 98 -8.89 6.16 4.82
CA LEU A 98 -8.07 6.61 5.94
C LEU A 98 -6.57 6.50 5.62
N ILE A 99 -6.14 5.35 5.10
CA ILE A 99 -4.74 5.04 4.79
C ILE A 99 -4.26 5.97 3.68
N VAL A 100 -5.06 6.15 2.63
CA VAL A 100 -4.78 7.10 1.54
C VAL A 100 -4.60 8.52 2.09
N LYS A 101 -5.51 8.99 2.95
CA LYS A 101 -5.40 10.33 3.57
C LYS A 101 -4.16 10.45 4.45
N GLN A 102 -3.80 9.41 5.20
CA GLN A 102 -2.61 9.40 6.06
C GLN A 102 -1.32 9.45 5.23
N VAL A 103 -1.20 8.66 4.16
CA VAL A 103 -0.05 8.66 3.24
C VAL A 103 0.08 10.01 2.52
N ARG A 104 -1.04 10.64 2.14
CA ARG A 104 -1.06 11.99 1.56
C ARG A 104 -0.82 13.12 2.56
N ASN A 105 -0.59 12.79 3.83
CA ASN A 105 -0.46 13.74 4.94
C ASN A 105 -1.69 14.67 5.10
N LEU A 106 -2.87 14.22 4.67
CA LEU A 106 -4.14 14.94 4.78
C LEU A 106 -4.89 14.61 6.08
N PHE A 107 -4.44 13.60 6.82
CA PHE A 107 -5.03 13.20 8.09
C PHE A 107 -3.95 12.77 9.07
N GLN A 108 -4.07 13.23 10.32
CA GLN A 108 -3.09 12.94 11.36
C GLN A 108 -3.12 11.46 11.76
N VAL A 109 -1.95 10.83 11.83
CA VAL A 109 -1.80 9.49 12.36
C VAL A 109 -1.53 9.57 13.86
N LYS A 110 -2.52 9.21 14.68
CA LYS A 110 -2.38 9.25 16.15
C LYS A 110 -1.68 8.01 16.73
N ASN A 111 -1.83 6.87 16.08
CA ASN A 111 -1.21 5.61 16.52
C ASN A 111 0.26 5.59 16.10
N GLY A 112 1.19 5.41 17.07
CA GLY A 112 2.63 5.42 16.82
C GLY A 112 3.08 4.39 15.76
N ARG A 113 2.55 3.17 15.82
CA ARG A 113 2.87 2.12 14.85
C ARG A 113 2.37 2.47 13.45
N LEU A 114 1.16 3.02 13.31
CA LEU A 114 0.67 3.47 12.00
C LEU A 114 1.50 4.65 11.46
N LYS A 115 2.08 5.49 12.33
CA LYS A 115 3.01 6.56 11.91
C LYS A 115 4.26 5.95 11.29
N HIS A 116 4.80 4.88 11.88
CA HIS A 116 5.92 4.13 11.29
C HIS A 116 5.55 3.48 9.96
N TYR A 117 4.35 2.90 9.82
CA TYR A 117 3.89 2.37 8.53
C TYR A 117 3.80 3.44 7.45
N ARG A 118 3.23 4.61 7.78
CA ARG A 118 3.20 5.76 6.86
C ARG A 118 4.62 6.17 6.45
N ASN A 119 5.54 6.26 7.40
CA ASN A 119 6.93 6.62 7.11
C ASN A 119 7.60 5.55 6.24
N GLN A 120 7.36 4.27 6.47
CA GLN A 120 7.87 3.18 5.63
C GLN A 120 7.35 3.29 4.19
N VAL A 121 6.08 3.68 4.00
CA VAL A 121 5.54 3.99 2.66
C VAL A 121 6.28 5.19 2.05
N TRP A 122 6.55 6.25 2.82
CA TRP A 122 7.31 7.39 2.33
C TRP A 122 8.73 7.02 1.89
N ASP A 123 9.41 6.14 2.64
CA ASP A 123 10.73 5.64 2.27
C ASP A 123 10.67 4.75 1.01
N SER A 124 9.69 3.86 0.93
CA SER A 124 9.43 3.01 -0.25
C SER A 124 9.05 3.83 -1.47
N ILE A 125 8.42 4.98 -1.25
CA ILE A 125 8.41 6.16 -2.10
C ILE A 125 9.58 6.36 -3.05
N GLU A 126 10.75 6.47 -2.42
CA GLU A 126 11.85 7.35 -2.86
C GLU A 126 12.47 6.93 -4.19
N PHE A 127 12.34 5.66 -4.61
CA PHE A 127 12.87 5.17 -5.89
C PHE A 127 12.06 5.58 -7.14
N LEU A 128 10.81 6.03 -6.96
CA LEU A 128 9.91 6.45 -8.04
C LEU A 128 10.21 7.89 -8.51
N ASP A 129 10.09 8.14 -9.81
CA ASP A 129 10.17 9.50 -10.36
C ASP A 129 8.85 10.26 -10.13
N ALA A 130 7.71 9.54 -10.20
CA ALA A 130 6.38 10.05 -9.97
C ALA A 130 5.53 9.05 -9.18
N PHE A 131 4.81 9.53 -8.17
CA PHE A 131 3.90 8.72 -7.36
C PHE A 131 2.65 9.52 -7.01
N SER A 132 1.49 8.89 -7.15
CA SER A 132 0.23 9.38 -6.61
C SER A 132 -0.52 8.22 -5.96
N ILE A 133 -1.38 8.53 -5.00
CA ILE A 133 -2.28 7.57 -4.37
C ILE A 133 -3.69 8.14 -4.28
N GLU A 134 -4.69 7.34 -4.64
CA GLU A 134 -6.10 7.72 -4.57
C GLU A 134 -6.96 6.63 -3.93
N ALA A 135 -8.01 7.08 -3.24
CA ALA A 135 -9.01 6.17 -2.72
C ALA A 135 -10.05 5.91 -3.81
N VAL A 136 -10.44 4.65 -3.99
CA VAL A 136 -11.50 4.24 -4.91
C VAL A 136 -12.62 3.54 -4.16
N PRO A 137 -13.87 3.53 -4.65
CA PRO A 137 -14.92 2.70 -4.08
C PRO A 137 -14.52 1.22 -4.09
N ARG A 138 -14.93 0.46 -3.07
CA ARG A 138 -14.56 -0.97 -2.90
C ARG A 138 -14.92 -1.82 -4.12
N GLU A 139 -16.02 -1.51 -4.79
CA GLU A 139 -16.46 -2.20 -6.02
C GLU A 139 -15.44 -2.08 -7.15
N LYS A 140 -14.67 -0.99 -7.17
CA LYS A 140 -13.59 -0.73 -8.13
C LYS A 140 -12.24 -1.31 -7.70
N ASN A 141 -12.10 -1.80 -6.46
CA ASN A 141 -10.90 -2.46 -5.94
C ASN A 141 -11.04 -4.00 -5.81
N SER A 142 -12.11 -4.56 -6.38
CA SER A 142 -12.51 -5.97 -6.18
C SER A 142 -11.45 -7.00 -6.59
N ARG A 143 -10.54 -6.66 -7.52
CA ARG A 143 -9.44 -7.53 -7.93
C ARG A 143 -8.38 -7.67 -6.84
N ALA A 144 -7.97 -6.53 -6.26
CA ALA A 144 -7.01 -6.53 -5.16
C ALA A 144 -7.61 -7.19 -3.91
N ASP A 145 -8.89 -6.93 -3.60
CA ASP A 145 -9.62 -7.60 -2.50
C ASP A 145 -9.65 -9.13 -2.68
N SER A 146 -9.99 -9.60 -3.89
CA SER A 146 -9.99 -11.04 -4.20
C SER A 146 -8.61 -11.68 -4.04
N LEU A 147 -7.55 -10.97 -4.46
CA LEU A 147 -6.16 -11.39 -4.25
C LEU A 147 -5.79 -11.42 -2.75
N ALA A 148 -6.27 -10.46 -1.96
CA ALA A 148 -6.04 -10.43 -0.51
C ALA A 148 -6.73 -11.60 0.20
N VAL A 149 -7.96 -11.94 -0.23
CA VAL A 149 -8.69 -13.12 0.23
C VAL A 149 -7.96 -14.41 -0.16
N SER A 150 -7.45 -14.51 -1.39
CA SER A 150 -6.61 -15.63 -1.83
C SER A 150 -5.39 -15.81 -0.91
N GLY A 151 -4.64 -14.73 -0.66
CA GLY A 151 -3.49 -14.74 0.25
C GLY A 151 -3.89 -15.12 1.68
N SER A 152 -5.01 -14.59 2.17
CA SER A 152 -5.52 -14.85 3.52
C SER A 152 -5.91 -16.31 3.73
N LEU A 153 -6.58 -16.93 2.76
CA LEU A 153 -7.09 -18.30 2.86
C LEU A 153 -6.15 -19.36 2.29
N LEU A 154 -5.01 -18.96 1.70
CA LEU A 154 -4.12 -19.85 0.94
C LEU A 154 -4.85 -20.59 -0.19
N ILE A 155 -5.76 -19.90 -0.89
CA ILE A 155 -6.52 -20.47 -2.01
C ILE A 155 -6.04 -19.87 -3.34
N PRO A 156 -5.82 -20.71 -4.37
CA PRO A 156 -5.51 -20.22 -5.71
C PRO A 156 -6.59 -19.26 -6.21
N HIS A 157 -6.18 -18.18 -6.88
CA HIS A 157 -7.11 -17.22 -7.45
C HIS A 157 -7.71 -17.78 -8.76
N PRO A 158 -9.04 -17.77 -8.95
CA PRO A 158 -9.68 -18.45 -10.09
C PRO A 158 -9.28 -17.90 -11.47
N ASP A 159 -8.98 -16.60 -11.54
CA ASP A 159 -8.62 -15.93 -12.80
C ASP A 159 -7.13 -16.07 -13.18
N PHE A 160 -6.29 -16.64 -12.30
CA PHE A 160 -4.85 -16.74 -12.52
C PHE A 160 -4.38 -18.19 -12.37
N SER A 161 -3.74 -18.71 -13.42
CA SER A 161 -3.24 -20.09 -13.39
C SER A 161 -2.08 -20.23 -12.40
N GLN A 162 -1.96 -21.40 -11.75
CA GLN A 162 -0.97 -21.65 -10.69
C GLN A 162 0.49 -21.53 -11.18
N ASP A 163 0.72 -21.72 -12.46
CA ASP A 163 2.00 -21.53 -13.15
C ASP A 163 2.37 -20.06 -13.36
N LYS A 164 1.41 -19.14 -13.22
CA LYS A 164 1.60 -17.68 -13.39
C LYS A 164 1.38 -16.88 -12.11
N PHE A 165 0.98 -17.55 -11.04
CA PHE A 165 0.58 -16.92 -9.78
C PHE A 165 0.86 -17.86 -8.61
N THR A 166 1.58 -17.35 -7.62
CA THR A 166 1.85 -18.05 -6.36
C THR A 166 1.50 -17.15 -5.19
N ILE A 167 1.14 -17.77 -4.06
CA ILE A 167 0.93 -17.04 -2.81
C ILE A 167 2.25 -17.03 -2.05
N GLU A 168 2.81 -15.84 -1.84
CA GLU A 168 4.06 -15.68 -1.11
C GLU A 168 3.83 -15.58 0.39
N MET A 169 4.72 -16.19 1.18
CA MET A 169 4.60 -16.24 2.64
C MET A 169 5.41 -15.10 3.26
N VAL A 170 4.74 -14.19 3.96
CA VAL A 170 5.38 -13.07 4.66
C VAL A 170 5.36 -13.35 6.16
N HIS A 171 6.52 -13.63 6.74
CA HIS A 171 6.66 -14.06 8.13
C HIS A 171 6.90 -12.93 9.13
N ARG A 172 7.15 -11.70 8.66
CA ARG A 172 7.42 -10.54 9.50
C ARG A 172 6.70 -9.30 8.96
N PRO A 173 6.11 -8.47 9.84
CA PRO A 173 5.55 -7.21 9.41
C PRO A 173 6.65 -6.26 8.93
N SER A 174 6.30 -5.37 8.01
CA SER A 174 7.16 -4.26 7.59
C SER A 174 7.47 -3.33 8.77
N VAL A 175 6.55 -3.23 9.73
CA VAL A 175 6.72 -2.49 11.00
C VAL A 175 6.44 -3.40 12.19
N PRO A 176 7.46 -3.73 13.01
CA PRO A 176 7.32 -4.59 14.19
C PRO A 176 6.28 -4.09 15.21
N ASP A 177 5.67 -5.01 15.98
CA ASP A 177 4.67 -4.69 17.00
C ASP A 177 5.23 -3.86 18.18
N ASN A 178 6.53 -4.01 18.50
CA ASN A 178 7.18 -3.34 19.62
C ASN A 178 7.98 -2.11 19.15
N THR A 179 7.30 -1.00 18.91
CA THR A 179 7.93 0.28 18.47
C THR A 179 8.45 1.13 19.64
N ASN A 180 8.26 0.70 20.90
CA ASN A 180 8.75 1.44 22.08
C ASN A 180 10.27 1.46 22.25
N ASN A 181 11.04 0.73 21.43
CA ASN A 181 12.49 0.61 21.57
C ASN A 181 13.31 1.28 20.44
N TRP A 182 12.70 2.15 19.61
CA TRP A 182 13.40 2.89 18.56
C TRP A 182 13.53 4.39 18.90
N GLN A 183 14.04 4.70 20.11
CA GLN A 183 14.48 6.04 20.50
C GLN A 183 15.95 6.25 20.17
#